data_AF-A0A960TQW0-F1
#
_entry.id   AF-A0A960TQW0-F1
#
_cell.length_a   1.000
_cell.length_b   1.000
_cell.length_c   1.000
_cell.angle_alpha   90.00
_cell.angle_beta   90.00
_cell.angle_gamma   90.00
#
_symmetry.space_group_name_H-M   'P 1'
#
loop_
_entity.id
_entity.type
_entity.pdbx_description
1 polymer ?
#
loop_
_entity_poly.entity_id
_entity_poly.type
_entity_poly.pdbx_seq_one_letter_code
_entity_poly.pdbx_strand_id
1 'polypeptide(L)' 'MKELPLWTALITPFDHHRHVDYASVKTLIKRQEEAQNGILLLGSTGEALNMPLDAKKRLAEFVLAQKPS' A
#
# COMPACT_ATOMS: atom_id res chain seq x y z
N MET A 1 -17.78 3.12 10.62
CA MET A 1 -16.52 3.42 9.89
C MET A 1 -16.32 4.93 9.96
N LYS A 2 -15.09 5.41 10.16
CA LYS A 2 -14.79 6.85 10.12
C LYS A 2 -14.99 7.31 8.67
N GLU A 3 -15.69 8.41 8.44
CA GLU A 3 -15.80 8.95 7.08
C GLU A 3 -14.45 9.52 6.66
N LEU A 4 -13.88 8.93 5.61
CA LEU A 4 -12.65 9.41 4.99
C LEU A 4 -13.04 10.16 3.71
N PRO A 5 -12.57 11.40 3.52
CA PRO A 5 -12.96 12.23 2.38
C PRO A 5 -12.50 11.67 1.02
N LEU A 6 -11.48 10.80 1.02
CA LEU A 6 -10.88 10.25 -0.19
C LEU A 6 -10.28 8.86 0.08
N TRP A 7 -10.35 7.99 -0.93
CA TRP A 7 -9.64 6.71 -0.96
C TRP A 7 -8.63 6.71 -2.11
N THR A 8 -7.34 6.58 -1.78
CA THR A 8 -6.27 6.54 -2.77
C THR A 8 -5.99 5.11 -3.20
N ALA A 9 -6.06 4.82 -4.50
CA ALA A 9 -5.49 3.60 -5.06
C ALA A 9 -3.96 3.67 -4.97
N LEU A 10 -3.38 3.00 -3.98
CA LEU A 10 -1.97 3.14 -3.65
C LEU A 10 -1.11 2.35 -4.66
N ILE A 11 -0.07 3.00 -5.18
CA ILE A 11 0.96 2.33 -5.98
C ILE A 11 1.74 1.32 -5.12
N THR A 12 2.33 0.31 -5.76
CA THR A 12 3.30 -0.59 -5.13
C THR A 12 4.70 -0.23 -5.62
N PRO A 13 5.53 0.45 -4.82
CA PRO A 13 6.93 0.70 -5.18
C PRO A 13 7.72 -0.60 -5.29
N PHE A 14 8.57 -0.68 -6.31
CA PHE A 14 9.49 -1.80 -6.52
C PHE A 14 10.94 -1.29 -6.62
N ASP A 15 11.89 -2.12 -6.18
CA ASP A 15 13.32 -1.88 -6.37
C ASP A 15 13.77 -2.20 -7.81
N HIS A 16 15.05 -1.97 -8.12
CA HIS A 16 15.63 -2.30 -9.43
C HIS A 16 15.60 -3.80 -9.78
N HIS A 17 15.35 -4.66 -8.81
CA HIS A 17 15.22 -6.11 -8.97
C HIS A 17 13.75 -6.58 -9.04
N ARG A 18 12.79 -5.64 -9.03
CA ARG A 18 11.34 -5.88 -9.04
C ARG A 18 10.81 -6.54 -7.76
N HIS A 19 11.51 -6.40 -6.64
CA HIS A 19 10.96 -6.73 -5.33
C HIS A 19 10.22 -5.52 -4.76
N VAL A 20 9.21 -5.77 -3.93
CA VAL A 20 8.47 -4.70 -3.25
C VAL A 20 9.40 -3.91 -2.35
N ASP A 21 9.45 -2.60 -2.52
CA ASP A 21 10.16 -1.68 -1.61
C ASP A 21 9.24 -1.29 -0.44
N TYR A 22 9.33 -2.06 0.63
CA TYR A 22 8.53 -1.86 1.83
C TYR A 22 8.82 -0.55 2.57
N ALA A 23 10.03 0.00 2.46
CA ALA A 23 10.37 1.28 3.09
C ALA A 23 9.63 2.43 2.41
N SER A 24 9.58 2.40 1.07
CA SER A 24 8.79 3.35 0.28
C SER A 24 7.28 3.16 0.52
N VAL A 25 6.77 1.91 0.58
CA VAL A 25 5.37 1.62 0.93
C VAL A 25 5.00 2.27 2.26
N LYS A 26 5.81 2.07 3.31
CA LYS A 26 5.56 2.65 4.64
C LYS A 26 5.52 4.17 4.62
N THR A 27 6.44 4.78 3.87
CA THR A 27 6.48 6.25 3.70
C THR A 27 5.21 6.76 3.03
N LEU A 28 4.72 6.07 2.00
CA LEU A 28 3.48 6.45 1.31
C LEU A 28 2.26 6.29 2.21
N ILE A 29 2.16 5.22 3.01
CA ILE A 29 1.07 5.02 3.97
C ILE A 29 1.02 6.18 4.97
N LYS A 30 2.18 6.56 5.55
CA LYS A 30 2.26 7.69 6.49
C LYS A 30 1.77 9.00 5.86
N ARG A 31 2.11 9.25 4.59
CA ARG A 31 1.63 10.43 3.86
C ARG A 31 0.12 10.41 3.63
N GLN A 32 -0.46 9.24 3.34
CA GLN A 32 -1.91 9.12 3.19
C GLN A 32 -2.63 9.31 4.52
N GLU A 33 -2.07 8.79 5.61
CA GLU A 33 -2.55 9.00 6.96
C GLU A 33 -2.51 10.47 7.37
N GLU A 34 -1.38 11.16 7.16
CA GLU A 34 -1.23 12.60 7.41
C GLU A 34 -2.23 13.44 6.60
N ALA A 35 -2.57 13.00 5.39
CA ALA A 35 -3.60 13.60 4.54
C ALA A 35 -5.04 13.16 4.89
N GLN A 36 -5.23 12.32 5.90
CA GLN A 36 -6.52 11.78 6.33
C GLN A 36 -7.25 10.99 5.24
N ASN A 37 -6.50 10.30 4.37
CA ASN A 37 -7.03 9.47 3.30
C ASN A 37 -7.14 8.00 3.72
N GLY A 38 -8.12 7.31 3.13
CA GLY A 38 -8.11 5.84 3.06
C GLY A 38 -7.19 5.36 1.94
N ILE A 39 -6.76 4.11 2.01
CA ILE A 39 -5.97 3.47 0.95
C ILE A 39 -6.67 2.22 0.42
N LEU A 40 -6.66 2.07 -0.90
CA LEU A 40 -6.98 0.83 -1.59
C LEU A 40 -5.67 0.20 -2.06
N LEU A 41 -5.31 -0.93 -1.42
CA LEU A 41 -4.17 -1.75 -1.81
C LEU A 41 -4.54 -2.76 -2.88
N LEU A 42 -3.52 -3.21 -3.61
CA LEU A 42 -3.63 -4.28 -4.59
C LEU A 42 -4.67 -4.00 -5.70
N GLY A 43 -4.89 -2.72 -6.02
CA GLY A 43 -5.64 -2.30 -7.21
C GLY A 43 -4.80 -2.39 -8.48
N SER A 44 -5.40 -2.03 -9.63
CA SER A 44 -4.68 -1.93 -10.91
C SER A 44 -3.51 -0.92 -10.84
N THR A 45 -3.72 0.23 -10.20
CA THR A 45 -2.67 1.24 -9.91
C THR A 45 -1.54 0.69 -9.03
N GLY A 46 -1.84 -0.28 -8.17
CA GLY A 46 -0.86 -0.99 -7.35
C GLY A 46 -0.18 -2.16 -8.07
N GLU A 47 -0.42 -2.33 -9.37
CA GLU A 47 0.15 -3.38 -10.23
C GLU A 47 -0.15 -4.83 -9.78
N ALA A 48 -1.23 -5.04 -9.03
CA ALA A 48 -1.52 -6.33 -8.40
C ALA A 48 -1.73 -7.51 -9.37
N LEU A 49 -2.12 -7.22 -10.62
CA LEU A 49 -2.26 -8.24 -11.67
C LEU A 49 -0.91 -8.85 -12.07
N ASN A 50 0.17 -8.08 -11.97
CA ASN A 50 1.53 -8.51 -12.32
C ASN A 50 2.29 -9.11 -11.13
N MET A 51 1.66 -9.17 -9.95
CA MET A 51 2.27 -9.67 -8.72
C MET A 51 1.89 -11.13 -8.45
N PRO A 52 2.87 -11.99 -8.09
CA PRO A 52 2.60 -13.32 -7.55
C PRO A 52 1.73 -13.25 -6.29
N LEU A 53 0.92 -14.28 -6.05
CA LEU A 53 0.02 -14.32 -4.88
C LEU A 53 0.77 -14.15 -3.55
N ASP A 54 1.93 -14.77 -3.40
CA ASP A 54 2.72 -14.67 -2.17
C ASP A 54 3.27 -13.26 -1.93
N ALA A 55 3.63 -12.54 -2.99
CA ALA A 55 4.02 -11.14 -2.88
C ALA A 55 2.83 -10.26 -2.45
N LYS A 56 1.63 -10.52 -3.00
CA LYS A 56 0.40 -9.82 -2.60
C LYS A 56 0.04 -10.06 -1.13
N LYS A 57 0.14 -11.30 -0.67
CA LYS A 57 -0.10 -11.67 0.74
C LYS A 57 0.88 -10.96 1.68
N ARG A 58 2.19 -11.05 1.40
CA ARG A 58 3.22 -10.38 2.18
C ARG A 58 3.03 -8.87 2.23
N LEU A 59 2.65 -8.24 1.11
CA LEU A 59 2.34 -6.81 1.09
C LEU A 59 1.12 -6.48 1.96
N ALA A 60 0.02 -7.24 1.83
CA ALA A 60 -1.17 -7.04 2.66
C ALA A 60 -0.85 -7.20 4.16
N GLU A 61 -0.11 -8.24 4.53
CA GLU A 61 0.35 -8.49 5.91
C GLU A 61 1.23 -7.35 6.42
N PHE A 62 2.19 -6.88 5.63
CA PHE A 62 3.06 -5.77 5.98
C PHE A 62 2.27 -4.48 6.28
N VAL A 63 1.24 -4.17 5.46
CA VAL A 63 0.43 -2.98 5.66
C VAL A 63 -0.50 -3.14 6.86
N LEU A 64 -1.14 -4.30 7.04
CA LEU A 64 -1.98 -4.57 8.22
C LEU A 64 -1.18 -4.51 9.54
N ALA A 65 0.12 -4.80 9.50
CA ALA A 65 1.00 -4.66 10.66
C ALA A 65 1.34 -3.19 11.00
N GLN A 66 1.11 -2.23 10.09
CA GLN A 66 1.23 -0.81 10.40
C GLN A 66 0.03 -0.38 11.24
N LYS A 67 0.29 0.13 12.45
CA LYS A 67 -0.76 0.72 13.29
C LYS A 67 -0.98 2.16 12.84
N PRO A 68 -2.21 2.55 12.47
CA PRO A 68 -2.55 3.96 12.35
C PRO A 68 -2.36 4.67 13.70
N SER A 69 -1.96 5.93 13.65
CA SER A 69 -1.78 6.83 14.79
C SER A 69 -3.11 7.39 15.30
#